data_AF-A0A941RBC4-F1
#
_entry.id   AF-A0A941RBC4-F1
#
_cell.length_a   1.000
_cell.length_b   1.000
_cell.length_c   1.000
_cell.angle_alpha   90.00
_cell.angle_beta   90.00
_cell.angle_gamma   90.00
#
_symmetry.space_group_name_H-M   'P 1'
#
loop_
_entity.id
_entity.type
_entity.pdbx_description
1 polymer ?
#
loop_
_entity_poly.entity_id
_entity_poly.type
_entity_poly.pdbx_seq_one_letter_code
_entity_poly.pdbx_strand_id
1 'polypeptide(L)'
;MQEEQIRYLPEEMIRVVDNATLVDHTTRLSSRQMVVDVEHALMGMKVGGYWKIRISPHLAYRNKGVPGSISADAFLVVEVWLRAIVGEGKVALL
;
A
#
# COMPACT_ATOMS: atom_id res chain seq x y z
N MET A 1 -3.37 -0.93 -2.37
CA MET A 1 -4.51 -1.83 -2.08
C MET A 1 -5.33 -2.03 -3.34
N GLN A 2 -6.07 -3.12 -3.46
CA GLN A 2 -7.05 -3.25 -4.55
C GLN A 2 -8.29 -2.37 -4.27
N GLU A 3 -9.11 -2.11 -5.30
CA GLU A 3 -10.29 -1.21 -5.24
C GLU A 3 -11.24 -1.55 -4.09
N GLU A 4 -11.68 -2.81 -4.00
CA GLU A 4 -12.61 -3.26 -2.96
C GLU A 4 -12.05 -3.11 -1.55
N GLN A 5 -10.75 -3.32 -1.35
CA GLN A 5 -10.12 -3.19 -0.05
C GLN A 5 -10.06 -1.74 0.42
N ILE A 6 -9.99 -0.77 -0.50
CA ILE A 6 -10.01 0.66 -0.15
C ILE A 6 -11.39 1.09 0.33
N ARG A 7 -12.46 0.53 -0.27
CA ARG A 7 -13.83 0.84 0.17
C ARG A 7 -14.08 0.39 1.60
N TYR A 8 -13.42 -0.68 2.03
CA TYR A 8 -13.62 -1.30 3.33
C TYR A 8 -12.29 -1.39 4.08
N LEU A 9 -11.76 -0.23 4.48
CA LEU A 9 -10.64 -0.18 5.42
C LEU A 9 -11.18 -0.31 6.85
N PRO A 10 -10.87 -1.40 7.57
CA PRO A 10 -11.29 -1.52 8.96
C PRO A 10 -10.55 -0.46 9.80
N GLU A 11 -11.25 0.12 10.77
CA GLU A 11 -10.71 1.22 11.59
C GLU A 11 -9.41 0.83 12.33
N GLU A 12 -9.27 -0.44 12.67
CA GLU A 12 -8.08 -1.01 13.31
C GLU A 12 -6.81 -0.95 12.45
N MET A 13 -6.94 -0.85 11.13
CA MET A 13 -5.81 -0.65 10.21
C MET A 13 -5.43 0.83 10.10
N ILE A 14 -6.24 1.75 10.59
CA ILE A 14 -6.02 3.19 10.45
C ILE A 14 -5.33 3.71 11.69
N ARG A 15 -4.15 4.31 11.50
CA ARG A 15 -3.44 5.06 12.54
C ARG A 15 -3.33 6.51 12.13
N VAL A 16 -3.86 7.40 12.95
CA VAL A 16 -3.65 8.83 12.80
C VAL A 16 -2.41 9.21 13.61
N VAL A 17 -1.35 9.62 12.93
CA VAL A 17 -0.11 10.11 13.55
C VAL A 17 0.09 11.54 13.10
N ASP A 18 0.12 12.47 14.05
CA ASP A 18 0.09 13.92 13.82
C ASP A 18 -1.10 14.33 12.94
N ASN A 19 -0.87 14.57 11.64
CA ASN A 19 -1.88 14.92 10.64
C ASN A 19 -1.82 13.98 9.42
N ALA A 20 -1.20 12.81 9.57
CA ALA A 20 -1.13 11.78 8.55
C ALA A 20 -2.00 10.58 8.93
N THR A 21 -2.86 10.18 8.01
CA THR A 21 -3.58 8.91 8.10
C THR A 21 -2.69 7.81 7.52
N LEU A 22 -2.14 6.98 8.39
CA LEU A 22 -1.37 5.81 8.02
C LEU A 22 -2.31 4.60 7.99
N VAL A 23 -2.14 3.74 6.99
CA VAL A 23 -2.86 2.47 6.90
C VAL A 23 -1.88 1.33 7.10
N ASP A 24 -1.99 0.64 8.22
CA ASP A 24 -1.28 -0.59 8.49
C ASP A 24 -1.85 -1.70 7.63
N HIS A 25 -0.99 -2.32 6.83
CA HIS A 25 -1.41 -3.35 5.90
C HIS A 25 -0.36 -4.46 5.80
N THR A 26 -0.81 -5.70 5.95
CA THR A 26 0.00 -6.89 5.69
C THR A 26 -0.46 -7.49 4.37
N THR A 27 0.47 -7.68 3.44
CA THR A 27 0.19 -8.28 2.13
C THR A 27 1.17 -9.41 1.84
N ARG A 28 0.74 -10.38 1.03
CA ARG A 28 1.62 -11.41 0.49
C ARG A 28 2.10 -10.95 -0.88
N LEU A 29 3.41 -10.89 -1.07
CA LEU A 29 3.98 -10.56 -2.37
C LEU A 29 3.57 -11.60 -3.43
N SER A 30 3.36 -11.16 -4.67
CA SER A 30 2.89 -12.01 -5.78
C SER A 30 1.47 -12.56 -5.61
N SER A 31 0.68 -12.04 -4.66
CA SER A 31 -0.73 -12.40 -4.53
C SER A 31 -1.69 -11.42 -5.22
N ARG A 32 -1.17 -10.38 -5.88
CA ARG A 32 -1.98 -9.34 -6.57
C ARG A 32 -2.97 -8.63 -5.65
N GLN A 33 -2.61 -8.49 -4.38
CA GLN A 33 -3.41 -7.78 -3.38
C GLN A 33 -3.03 -6.30 -3.31
N MET A 34 -1.88 -5.93 -3.88
CA MET A 34 -1.43 -4.55 -4.03
C MET A 34 -1.44 -4.11 -5.49
N VAL A 35 -1.42 -2.78 -5.66
CA VAL A 35 -1.08 -2.16 -6.95
C VAL A 35 0.32 -2.61 -7.34
N VAL A 36 0.48 -2.99 -8.61
CA VAL A 36 1.69 -3.67 -9.10
C VAL A 36 2.98 -2.92 -8.78
N ASP A 37 3.00 -1.59 -8.90
CA ASP A 37 4.19 -0.78 -8.58
C ASP A 37 4.56 -0.81 -7.09
N VAL A 38 3.56 -0.94 -6.21
CA VAL A 38 3.80 -1.09 -4.77
C VAL A 38 4.40 -2.47 -4.47
N GLU A 39 3.90 -3.54 -5.10
CA GLU A 39 4.53 -4.87 -4.95
C GLU A 39 5.99 -4.86 -5.45
N HIS A 40 6.25 -4.22 -6.58
CA HIS A 40 7.62 -4.10 -7.11
C HIS A 40 8.53 -3.29 -6.19
N ALA A 41 8.04 -2.19 -5.61
CA ALA A 41 8.81 -1.43 -4.64
C ALA A 41 9.14 -2.28 -3.41
N LEU A 42 8.16 -2.98 -2.84
CA LEU A 42 8.35 -3.81 -1.65
C LEU A 42 9.41 -4.91 -1.85
N MET A 43 9.53 -5.49 -3.06
CA MET A 43 10.56 -6.49 -3.37
C MET A 43 12.00 -5.95 -3.28
N GLY A 44 12.18 -4.64 -3.49
CA GLY A 44 13.49 -3.98 -3.41
C GLY A 44 13.78 -3.32 -2.05
N MET A 45 12.82 -3.30 -1.14
CA MET A 45 12.94 -2.59 0.13
C MET A 45 13.61 -3.43 1.22
N LYS A 46 14.34 -2.75 2.11
CA LYS A 46 14.81 -3.31 3.39
C LYS A 46 13.81 -2.98 4.48
N VAL A 47 13.68 -3.86 5.48
CA VAL A 47 12.91 -3.60 6.70
C VAL A 47 13.39 -2.30 7.35
N GLY A 48 12.45 -1.45 7.78
CA GLY A 48 12.68 -0.09 8.26
C GLY A 48 12.77 0.98 7.17
N GLY A 49 12.82 0.59 5.89
CA GLY A 49 12.91 1.52 4.77
C GLY A 49 11.62 2.29 4.51
N TYR A 50 11.77 3.56 4.12
CA TYR A 50 10.68 4.46 3.70
C TYR A 50 10.86 4.88 2.24
N TRP A 51 9.91 4.56 1.36
CA TRP A 51 9.95 4.88 -0.05
C TRP A 51 8.69 5.68 -0.46
N LYS A 52 8.86 6.63 -1.39
CA LYS A 52 7.77 7.41 -1.98
C LYS A 52 7.67 7.09 -3.47
N ILE A 53 6.54 6.52 -3.87
CA ILE A 53 6.33 5.94 -5.20
C ILE A 53 5.28 6.77 -5.95
N ARG A 54 5.60 7.24 -7.15
CA ARG A 54 4.64 7.92 -8.02
C ARG A 54 4.07 6.92 -9.03
N ILE A 55 2.75 6.78 -9.03
CA ILE A 55 2.04 5.79 -9.85
C ILE A 55 1.12 6.52 -10.84
N SER A 56 1.26 6.18 -12.12
CA SER A 56 0.39 6.66 -13.19
C SER A 56 -1.01 6.08 -13.06
N PRO A 57 -2.08 6.80 -13.44
CA PRO A 57 -3.46 6.29 -13.35
C PRO A 57 -3.64 4.96 -14.09
N HIS A 58 -2.93 4.76 -15.20
CA HIS A 58 -2.98 3.52 -15.99
C HIS A 58 -2.43 2.29 -15.27
N LEU A 59 -1.60 2.49 -14.24
CA LEU A 59 -1.07 1.42 -13.40
C LEU A 59 -1.82 1.30 -12.05
N ALA A 60 -2.72 2.25 -11.77
CA ALA A 60 -3.57 2.27 -10.58
C ALA A 60 -5.05 2.04 -10.96
N TYR A 61 -5.95 2.93 -10.55
CA TYR A 61 -7.42 2.77 -10.65
C TYR A 61 -8.03 3.30 -11.94
N ARG A 62 -7.20 3.77 -12.88
CA ARG A 62 -7.60 4.20 -14.24
C ARG A 62 -8.79 5.17 -14.21
N ASN A 63 -9.63 5.11 -15.24
CA ASN A 63 -10.82 5.94 -15.39
C ASN A 63 -11.96 5.58 -14.43
N LYS A 64 -11.86 4.48 -13.68
CA LYS A 64 -12.88 4.09 -12.70
C LYS A 64 -12.68 4.79 -11.35
N GLY A 65 -11.42 4.96 -10.94
CA GLY A 65 -11.11 5.42 -9.59
C GLY A 65 -11.67 4.47 -8.51
N VAL A 66 -11.79 4.99 -7.29
CA VAL A 66 -12.51 4.35 -6.19
C VAL A 66 -13.52 5.38 -5.65
N PRO A 67 -14.83 5.24 -5.91
CA PRO A 67 -15.84 6.19 -5.45
C PRO A 67 -15.70 6.53 -3.97
N GLY A 68 -15.63 7.82 -3.64
CA GLY A 68 -15.48 8.32 -2.27
C GLY A 68 -14.05 8.30 -1.71
N SER A 69 -13.07 7.76 -2.44
CA SER A 69 -11.67 7.65 -1.96
C SER A 69 -10.64 8.15 -2.97
N ILE A 70 -10.80 7.79 -4.25
CA ILE A 70 -9.83 8.09 -5.30
C ILE A 70 -10.57 8.51 -6.57
N SER A 71 -10.26 9.71 -7.08
CA SER A 71 -10.86 10.20 -8.32
C SER A 71 -10.45 9.36 -9.53
N ALA A 72 -11.31 9.33 -10.55
CA ALA A 72 -10.96 8.79 -11.86
C ALA A 72 -9.70 9.50 -12.42
N ASP A 73 -8.83 8.71 -13.07
CA ASP A 73 -7.59 9.15 -13.70
C ASP A 73 -6.59 9.89 -12.77
N ALA A 74 -6.68 9.65 -11.46
CA ALA A 74 -5.79 10.25 -10.48
C ALA A 74 -4.36 9.66 -10.51
N PHE A 75 -3.37 10.54 -10.48
CA PHE A 75 -2.00 10.15 -10.11
C PHE A 75 -1.94 9.85 -8.61
N LEU A 76 -1.26 8.77 -8.25
CA LEU A 76 -1.05 8.42 -6.85
C LEU A 76 0.38 8.69 -6.45
N VAL A 77 0.53 9.23 -5.25
CA VAL A 77 1.79 9.27 -4.53
C VAL A 77 1.60 8.37 -3.32
N VAL A 78 2.26 7.21 -3.35
CA VAL A 78 2.16 6.21 -2.28
C VAL A 78 3.43 6.28 -1.45
N GLU A 79 3.27 6.58 -0.17
CA GLU A 79 4.34 6.57 0.82
C GLU A 79 4.27 5.25 1.57
N VAL A 80 5.35 4.47 1.53
CA VAL A 80 5.41 3.11 2.07
C VAL A 80 6.52 3.02 3.10
N TRP A 81 6.18 2.50 4.28
CA TRP A 81 7.14 2.13 5.32
C TRP A 81 7.14 0.62 5.51
N LEU A 82 8.23 -0.06 5.18
CA LEU A 82 8.30 -1.51 5.35
C LEU A 82 8.60 -1.85 6.81
N ARG A 83 7.60 -2.28 7.56
CA ARG A 83 7.71 -2.54 9.01
C ARG A 83 8.35 -3.88 9.35
N ALA A 84 7.98 -4.94 8.64
CA ALA A 84 8.50 -6.29 8.85
C ALA A 84 8.30 -7.12 7.59
N ILE A 85 9.11 -8.16 7.43
CA ILE A 85 8.89 -9.25 6.48
C ILE A 85 8.65 -10.51 7.31
N VAL A 86 7.49 -11.14 7.11
CA VAL A 86 7.11 -12.37 7.81
C VAL A 86 7.22 -13.53 6.82
N GLY A 87 8.18 -14.43 7.05
CA GLY A 87 8.26 -15.71 6.35
C GLY A 87 7.68 -16.84 7.18
N GLU A 88 7.44 -18.01 6.57
CA GLU A 88 7.24 -19.25 7.32
C GLU A 88 8.52 -19.53 8.14
N GLY A 89 8.51 -19.19 9.43
CA GLY A 89 9.50 -19.62 10.41
C GLY A 89 10.50 -18.58 10.95
N LYS A 90 10.58 -17.34 10.44
CA LYS A 90 11.37 -16.27 11.06
C LYS A 90 10.72 -14.91 10.85
N VAL A 91 10.24 -14.31 11.94
CA VAL A 91 9.96 -12.86 11.97
C VAL A 91 11.32 -12.19 12.10
N ALA A 92 11.80 -11.55 11.04
CA ALA A 92 12.94 -10.66 11.15
C ALA A 92 12.46 -9.36 11.82
N LEU A 93 12.36 -9.38 13.14
CA LEU A 93 12.39 -8.16 13.96
C LEU A 93 13.86 -7.81 14.12
N LEU A 94 14.29 -6.74 13.46
CA LEU A 94 15.55 -6.06 13.78
C LEU A 94 15.26 -5.00 14.84
#